data_AF-A0A257LZB5-F1
#
_entry.id   AF-A0A257LZB5-F1
#
_cell.length_a   1.000
_cell.length_b   1.000
_cell.length_c   1.000
_cell.angle_alpha   90.00
_cell.angle_beta   90.00
_cell.angle_gamma   90.00
#
_symmetry.space_group_name_H-M   'P 1'
#
loop_
_entity.id
_entity.type
_entity.pdbx_description
1 polymer ?
#
loop_
_entity_poly.entity_id
_entity_poly.type
_entity_poly.pdbx_seq_one_letter_code
_entity_poly.pdbx_strand_id
1 'polypeptide(L)'
;MLLRLIAALSLSSPLLAQDGPQLYTLYCSACHGADGKGATVGTFPPLAGSPYLAGDPDRAVKIVLKGLTGPVDVLGKTYNLEMPPQGAALPDDQIAAILTHVRSSWGNQAASVTTEQVKTIRASVADQTMPWTAPEILKLHPLPLEKTALTNLTSRVYKGEWKYLPDFSKLKADNIEEEHDGVISLTDSPYKEHYAMVWEGTFEAATEGDYYFRLDSAGAARIIFDGDILTELNGFGPLDGSRA
;
A
#
# COMPACT_ATOMS: atom_id res chain seq x y z
N MET A 1 -65.41 4.69 19.94
CA MET A 1 -64.15 4.57 20.71
C MET A 1 -63.01 4.77 19.72
N LEU A 2 -62.48 5.99 19.58
CA LEU A 2 -61.35 6.27 18.68
C LEU A 2 -60.04 5.92 19.40
N LEU A 3 -59.40 4.83 18.98
CA LEU A 3 -58.11 4.41 19.51
C LEU A 3 -57.01 5.26 18.84
N ARG A 4 -56.44 6.21 19.58
CA ARG A 4 -55.27 6.98 19.13
C ARG A 4 -54.02 6.11 19.32
N LEU A 5 -53.45 5.65 18.21
CA LEU A 5 -52.14 5.01 18.19
C LEU A 5 -51.09 6.10 18.47
N ILE A 6 -50.44 6.03 19.63
CA ILE A 6 -49.27 6.85 19.93
C ILE A 6 -48.07 6.09 19.37
N ALA A 7 -47.58 6.53 18.21
CA ALA A 7 -46.31 6.07 17.68
C ALA A 7 -45.18 6.70 18.51
N ALA A 8 -44.53 5.90 19.35
CA ALA A 8 -43.31 6.30 20.04
C ALA A 8 -42.17 6.28 19.01
N LEU A 9 -41.77 7.47 18.54
CA LEU A 9 -40.56 7.64 17.74
C LEU A 9 -39.36 7.60 18.69
N SER A 10 -38.68 6.46 18.74
CA SER A 10 -37.36 6.34 19.36
C SER A 10 -36.36 7.11 18.51
N LEU A 11 -36.03 8.35 18.89
CA LEU A 11 -34.85 9.03 18.35
C LEU A 11 -33.61 8.31 18.90
N SER A 12 -33.07 7.38 18.12
CA SER A 12 -31.68 6.97 18.26
C SER A 12 -30.84 8.23 18.08
N SER A 13 -30.33 8.80 19.17
CA SER A 13 -29.35 9.87 19.08
C SER A 13 -28.19 9.35 18.24
N PRO A 14 -27.76 10.03 17.16
CA PRO A 14 -26.51 9.64 16.53
C PRO A 14 -25.45 9.75 17.62
N LEU A 15 -24.76 8.63 17.88
CA LEU A 15 -23.50 8.65 18.62
C LEU A 15 -22.69 9.80 18.01
N LEU A 16 -22.39 10.84 18.80
CA LEU A 16 -21.66 12.01 18.33
C LEU A 16 -20.42 11.51 17.59
N ALA A 17 -20.39 11.66 16.26
CA ALA A 17 -19.26 11.27 15.47
C ALA A 17 -18.06 12.10 15.95
N GLN A 18 -16.97 11.43 16.32
CA GLN A 18 -15.74 12.11 16.72
C GLN A 18 -15.23 12.97 15.56
N ASP A 19 -14.80 14.20 15.85
CA ASP A 19 -14.28 15.14 14.84
C ASP A 19 -12.84 14.74 14.46
N GLY A 20 -12.71 13.86 13.45
CA GLY A 20 -11.43 13.40 12.92
C GLY A 20 -10.46 14.52 12.55
N PRO A 21 -10.87 15.57 11.79
CA PRO A 21 -10.05 16.74 11.51
C PRO A 21 -9.52 17.46 12.77
N GLN A 22 -10.38 17.71 13.77
CA GLN A 22 -9.97 18.37 15.00
C GLN A 22 -8.97 17.50 15.79
N LEU A 23 -9.24 16.20 15.89
CA LEU A 23 -8.35 15.25 16.55
C LEU A 23 -7.00 15.14 15.84
N TYR A 24 -6.99 15.09 14.50
CA TYR A 24 -5.76 15.11 13.71
C TYR A 24 -4.93 16.38 13.99
N THR A 25 -5.59 17.53 14.04
CA THR A 25 -4.95 18.81 14.37
C THR A 25 -4.27 18.74 15.74
N LEU A 26 -4.94 18.17 16.73
CA LEU A 26 -4.45 18.09 18.10
C LEU A 26 -3.29 17.09 18.28
N TYR A 27 -3.38 15.91 17.66
CA TYR A 27 -2.48 14.79 17.97
C TYR A 27 -1.43 14.48 16.90
N CYS A 28 -1.66 14.88 15.65
CA CYS A 28 -0.86 14.41 14.52
C CYS A 28 -0.19 15.55 13.74
N SER A 29 -0.82 16.72 13.67
CA SER A 29 -0.38 17.82 12.80
C SER A 29 0.98 18.42 13.18
N ALA A 30 1.39 18.30 14.44
CA ALA A 30 2.68 18.80 14.91
C ALA A 30 3.87 18.17 14.15
N CYS A 31 3.73 16.92 13.72
CA CYS A 31 4.74 16.21 12.93
C CYS A 31 4.32 16.10 11.46
N HIS A 32 3.07 15.74 11.17
CA HIS A 32 2.63 15.51 9.78
C HIS A 32 2.13 16.75 9.05
N GLY A 33 2.09 17.92 9.72
CA GLY A 33 1.64 19.18 9.16
C GLY A 33 0.12 19.28 9.06
N ALA A 34 -0.41 20.49 8.98
CA ALA A 34 -1.85 20.72 8.84
C ALA A 34 -2.41 20.22 7.49
N ASP A 35 -1.58 20.19 6.45
CA ASP A 35 -1.92 19.71 5.12
C ASP A 35 -1.38 18.30 4.81
N GLY A 36 -0.91 17.58 5.84
CA GLY A 36 -0.42 16.21 5.71
C GLY A 36 0.89 16.07 4.94
N LYS A 37 1.61 17.15 4.60
CA LYS A 37 2.86 17.09 3.82
C LYS A 37 4.13 16.93 4.67
N GLY A 38 3.99 16.83 5.98
CA GLY A 38 5.08 16.91 6.95
C GLY A 38 5.27 18.35 7.44
N ALA A 39 5.29 18.55 8.76
CA ALA A 39 5.35 19.88 9.38
C ALA A 39 6.67 20.62 9.09
N THR A 40 7.75 19.87 8.90
CA THR A 40 9.01 20.37 8.36
C THR A 40 9.33 19.56 7.11
N VAL A 41 9.36 20.23 5.96
CA VAL A 41 9.55 19.60 4.65
C VAL A 41 10.77 18.69 4.68
N GLY A 42 10.53 17.41 4.38
CA GLY A 42 11.58 16.42 4.30
C GLY A 42 12.11 15.91 5.63
N THR A 43 11.57 16.34 6.78
CA THR A 43 11.91 15.79 8.10
C THR A 43 10.91 14.70 8.49
N PHE A 44 9.61 15.00 8.41
CA PHE A 44 8.55 14.04 8.72
C PHE A 44 7.94 13.49 7.44
N PRO A 45 7.58 12.19 7.41
CA PRO A 45 6.97 11.60 6.23
C PRO A 45 5.60 12.23 5.94
N PRO A 46 5.28 12.49 4.66
CA PRO A 46 3.97 12.97 4.27
C PRO A 46 2.92 11.86 4.44
N LEU A 47 1.73 12.27 4.85
CA LEU A 47 0.49 11.48 4.82
C LEU A 47 -0.32 11.78 3.54
N ALA A 48 -0.17 12.97 2.96
CA ALA A 48 -0.76 13.31 1.68
C ALA A 48 -0.21 12.40 0.57
N GLY A 49 -1.10 11.65 -0.11
CA GLY A 49 -0.74 10.70 -1.17
C GLY A 49 0.07 9.49 -0.70
N SER A 50 0.17 9.25 0.62
CA SER A 50 1.06 8.20 1.13
C SER A 50 0.52 6.80 0.87
N PRO A 51 1.29 5.89 0.25
CA PRO A 51 0.84 4.51 0.01
C PRO A 51 0.62 3.75 1.33
N TYR A 52 1.24 4.19 2.43
CA TYR A 52 1.00 3.62 3.77
C TYR A 52 -0.45 3.75 4.23
N LEU A 53 -1.21 4.70 3.67
CA LEU A 53 -2.62 4.93 3.98
C LEU A 53 -3.58 4.33 2.95
N ALA A 54 -3.10 3.81 1.83
CA ALA A 54 -3.92 3.19 0.79
C ALA A 54 -4.14 1.69 1.04
N GLY A 55 -5.19 1.08 0.47
CA GLY A 55 -5.48 -0.35 0.66
C GLY A 55 -5.79 -0.70 2.12
N ASP A 56 -5.12 -1.74 2.64
CA ASP A 56 -5.39 -2.34 3.95
C ASP A 56 -5.32 -1.32 5.11
N PRO A 57 -6.44 -1.03 5.80
CA PRO A 57 -6.45 -0.10 6.94
C PRO A 57 -5.67 -0.59 8.16
N ASP A 58 -5.49 -1.90 8.34
CA ASP A 58 -4.82 -2.47 9.51
C ASP A 58 -3.39 -1.95 9.65
N ARG A 59 -2.71 -1.70 8.53
CA ARG A 59 -1.36 -1.11 8.53
C ARG A 59 -1.32 0.19 9.31
N ALA A 60 -2.18 1.14 8.94
CA ALA A 60 -2.20 2.46 9.58
C ALA A 60 -2.67 2.37 11.02
N VAL A 61 -3.66 1.52 11.32
CA VAL A 61 -4.16 1.31 12.69
C VAL A 61 -3.05 0.75 13.60
N LYS A 62 -2.33 -0.28 13.15
CA LYS A 62 -1.22 -0.88 13.91
C LYS A 62 -0.08 0.10 14.15
N ILE A 63 0.26 0.91 13.15
CA ILE A 63 1.26 1.99 13.27
C ILE A 63 0.82 3.02 14.31
N VAL A 64 -0.44 3.49 14.29
CA VAL A 64 -0.92 4.46 15.29
C VAL A 64 -0.93 3.86 16.70
N LEU A 65 -1.36 2.60 16.84
CA LEU A 65 -1.45 1.95 18.15
C LEU A 65 -0.08 1.69 18.78
N LYS A 66 0.92 1.27 18.00
CA LYS A 66 2.20 0.76 18.50
C LYS A 66 3.43 1.55 18.08
N GLY A 67 3.27 2.53 17.21
CA GLY A 67 4.36 3.33 16.68
C GLY A 67 5.08 2.67 15.51
N LEU A 68 6.01 3.42 14.92
CA LEU A 68 6.89 2.99 13.83
C LEU A 68 8.29 3.54 14.08
N THR A 69 9.32 2.71 13.86
CA THR A 69 10.73 3.10 14.03
C THR A 69 11.60 2.55 12.91
N GLY A 70 12.80 3.10 12.78
CA GLY A 70 13.76 2.75 11.74
C GLY A 70 13.48 3.41 10.38
N PRO A 71 14.25 3.02 9.35
CA PRO A 71 14.13 3.59 8.02
C PRO A 71 12.79 3.21 7.36
N VAL A 72 12.12 4.20 6.79
CA VAL A 72 10.86 4.06 6.05
C VAL A 72 10.92 4.86 4.76
N ASP A 73 10.59 4.23 3.64
CA ASP A 73 10.51 4.89 2.34
C ASP A 73 9.08 5.34 2.06
N VAL A 74 8.89 6.64 1.85
CA VAL A 74 7.59 7.23 1.52
C VAL A 74 7.78 8.15 0.32
N LEU A 75 7.10 7.83 -0.78
CA LEU A 75 7.12 8.62 -2.03
C LEU A 75 8.55 8.91 -2.54
N GLY A 76 9.38 7.87 -2.59
CA GLY A 76 10.75 7.96 -3.13
C GLY A 76 11.78 8.63 -2.21
N LYS A 77 11.43 8.89 -0.94
CA LYS A 77 12.35 9.42 0.07
C LYS A 77 12.38 8.54 1.32
N THR A 78 13.58 8.30 1.84
CA THR A 78 13.80 7.62 3.12
C THR A 78 13.72 8.59 4.29
N TYR A 79 12.98 8.18 5.33
CA TYR A 79 12.87 8.85 6.63
C TYR A 79 13.34 7.88 7.71
N ASN A 80 13.97 8.36 8.77
CA ASN A 80 14.47 7.51 9.86
C ASN A 80 14.23 8.19 11.21
N LEU A 81 12.95 8.38 11.53
CA LEU A 81 12.47 8.97 12.79
C LEU A 81 11.53 7.98 13.46
N GLU A 82 11.41 8.10 14.77
CA GLU A 82 10.42 7.35 15.54
C GLU A 82 9.08 8.08 15.54
N MET A 83 8.01 7.36 15.20
CA MET A 83 6.63 7.75 15.48
C MET A 83 6.20 7.06 16.78
N PRO A 84 6.04 7.78 17.89
CA PRO A 84 5.65 7.17 19.17
C PRO A 84 4.25 6.54 19.12
N PRO A 85 4.00 5.46 19.87
CA PRO A 85 2.69 4.84 19.98
C PRO A 85 1.66 5.82 20.56
N GLN A 86 0.48 5.89 19.92
CA GLN A 86 -0.64 6.70 20.39
C GLN A 86 -1.74 5.86 21.04
N GLY A 87 -1.62 4.53 21.02
CA GLY A 87 -2.66 3.62 21.52
C GLY A 87 -2.99 3.82 22.99
N ALA A 88 -2.04 4.17 23.85
CA ALA A 88 -2.32 4.43 25.26
C ALA A 88 -3.08 5.75 25.51
N ALA A 89 -2.88 6.75 24.63
CA ALA A 89 -3.48 8.07 24.77
C ALA A 89 -4.85 8.18 24.10
N LEU A 90 -5.06 7.46 22.99
CA LEU A 90 -6.26 7.60 22.16
C LEU A 90 -7.17 6.36 22.26
N PRO A 91 -8.46 6.55 22.57
CA PRO A 91 -9.46 5.48 22.48
C PRO A 91 -9.76 5.10 21.02
N ASP A 92 -10.44 3.97 20.84
CA ASP A 92 -10.67 3.35 19.52
C ASP A 92 -11.44 4.23 18.55
N ASP A 93 -12.45 4.94 19.05
CA ASP A 93 -13.30 5.84 18.26
C ASP A 93 -12.53 7.08 17.76
N GLN A 94 -11.60 7.61 18.56
CA GLN A 94 -10.74 8.71 18.14
C GLN A 94 -9.73 8.28 17.08
N ILE A 95 -9.09 7.11 17.25
CA ILE A 95 -8.18 6.58 16.23
C ILE A 95 -8.94 6.31 14.92
N ALA A 96 -10.13 5.72 14.99
CA ALA A 96 -10.98 5.48 13.83
C ALA A 96 -11.34 6.78 13.10
N ALA A 97 -11.71 7.83 13.84
CA ALA A 97 -12.03 9.14 13.26
C ALA A 97 -10.82 9.84 12.63
N ILE A 98 -9.67 9.84 13.31
CA ILE A 98 -8.41 10.40 12.76
C ILE A 98 -8.03 9.68 11.47
N LEU A 99 -8.00 8.35 11.49
CA LEU A 99 -7.58 7.57 10.32
C LEU A 99 -8.58 7.69 9.16
N THR A 100 -9.88 7.76 9.45
CA THR A 100 -10.89 8.02 8.42
C THR A 100 -10.68 9.38 7.76
N HIS A 101 -10.39 10.43 8.54
CA HIS A 101 -10.07 11.75 7.99
C HIS A 101 -8.80 11.72 7.13
N VAL A 102 -7.71 11.17 7.65
CA VAL A 102 -6.41 11.13 6.95
C VAL A 102 -6.48 10.30 5.66
N ARG A 103 -7.22 9.18 5.66
CA ARG A 103 -7.39 8.27 4.49
C ARG A 103 -8.27 8.84 3.38
N SER A 104 -9.01 9.91 3.64
CA SER A 104 -9.86 10.61 2.67
C SER A 104 -9.39 12.04 2.35
N SER A 105 -8.29 12.49 2.96
CA SER A 105 -7.76 13.85 2.80
C SER A 105 -6.56 13.92 1.87
N TRP A 106 -6.30 15.11 1.33
CA TRP A 106 -5.08 15.43 0.57
C TRP A 106 -4.78 14.48 -0.59
N GLY A 107 -5.82 14.10 -1.33
CA GLY A 107 -5.71 13.20 -2.49
C GLY A 107 -5.75 11.72 -2.13
N ASN A 108 -5.79 11.35 -0.85
CA ASN A 108 -6.03 9.97 -0.43
C ASN A 108 -7.48 9.58 -0.75
N GLN A 109 -7.65 8.37 -1.29
CA GLN A 109 -8.96 7.80 -1.65
C GLN A 109 -9.10 6.38 -1.09
N ALA A 110 -8.94 6.23 0.23
CA ALA A 110 -9.02 4.94 0.89
C ALA A 110 -10.27 4.83 1.79
N ALA A 111 -10.75 3.59 1.97
CA ALA A 111 -11.94 3.30 2.77
C ALA A 111 -11.79 3.79 4.23
N SER A 112 -12.90 4.15 4.86
CA SER A 112 -12.95 4.56 6.26
C SER A 112 -12.52 3.43 7.21
N VAL A 113 -12.16 3.82 8.44
CA VAL A 113 -11.80 2.90 9.52
C VAL A 113 -12.89 2.98 10.59
N THR A 114 -13.41 1.83 11.02
CA THR A 114 -14.44 1.76 12.06
C THR A 114 -13.85 1.57 13.46
N THR A 115 -14.60 1.99 14.48
CA THR A 115 -14.23 1.77 15.88
C THR A 115 -14.04 0.28 16.19
N GLU A 116 -14.90 -0.59 15.65
CA GLU A 116 -14.83 -2.04 15.84
C GLU A 116 -13.57 -2.65 15.22
N GLN A 117 -13.14 -2.15 14.06
CA GLN A 117 -11.86 -2.54 13.46
C GLN A 117 -10.70 -2.17 14.38
N VAL A 118 -10.64 -0.92 14.85
CA VAL A 118 -9.56 -0.47 15.76
C VAL A 118 -9.53 -1.30 17.04
N LYS A 119 -10.70 -1.54 17.65
CA LYS A 119 -10.82 -2.37 18.85
C LYS A 119 -10.29 -3.79 18.64
N THR A 120 -10.64 -4.40 17.51
CA THR A 120 -10.19 -5.75 17.15
C THR A 120 -8.67 -5.79 16.95
N ILE A 121 -8.12 -4.82 16.23
CA ILE A 121 -6.68 -4.71 15.98
C ILE A 121 -5.92 -4.42 17.27
N ARG A 122 -6.42 -3.53 18.14
CA ARG A 122 -5.82 -3.25 19.45
C ARG A 122 -5.68 -4.52 20.28
N ALA A 123 -6.71 -5.35 20.31
CA ALA A 123 -6.65 -6.63 21.01
C ALA A 123 -5.60 -7.57 20.39
N SER A 124 -5.50 -7.61 19.06
CA SER A 124 -4.54 -8.50 18.38
C SER A 124 -3.07 -8.09 18.55
N VAL A 125 -2.80 -6.83 18.89
CA VAL A 125 -1.44 -6.32 19.17
C VAL A 125 -1.19 -6.05 20.66
N ALA A 126 -2.04 -6.52 21.57
CA ALA A 126 -1.96 -6.17 23.00
C ALA A 126 -0.56 -6.41 23.59
N ASP A 127 0.03 -7.56 23.30
CA ASP A 127 1.32 -8.01 23.83
C ASP A 127 2.54 -7.37 23.14
N GLN A 128 2.32 -6.58 22.09
CA GLN A 128 3.40 -5.89 21.40
C GLN A 128 3.92 -4.71 22.22
N THR A 129 5.19 -4.77 22.59
CA THR A 129 5.86 -3.75 23.42
C THR A 129 6.78 -2.83 22.62
N MET A 130 7.26 -3.28 21.46
CA MET A 130 8.16 -2.51 20.59
C MET A 130 7.40 -1.92 19.39
N PRO A 131 7.78 -0.71 18.93
CA PRO A 131 7.26 -0.16 17.67
C PRO A 131 7.55 -1.08 16.49
N TRP A 132 6.72 -0.97 15.45
CA TRP A 132 6.96 -1.68 14.19
C TRP A 132 8.19 -1.14 13.48
N THR A 133 8.87 -1.97 12.69
CA THR A 133 9.72 -1.52 11.58
C THR A 133 8.95 -1.56 10.26
N ALA A 134 9.41 -0.80 9.27
CA ALA A 134 8.79 -0.82 7.94
C ALA A 134 8.77 -2.24 7.31
N PRO A 135 9.85 -3.05 7.34
CA PRO A 135 9.81 -4.41 6.82
C PRO A 135 8.78 -5.32 7.51
N GLU A 136 8.64 -5.21 8.83
CA GLU A 136 7.67 -6.04 9.59
C GLU A 136 6.23 -5.70 9.23
N ILE A 137 5.87 -4.41 9.22
CA ILE A 137 4.50 -4.01 8.94
C ILE A 137 4.13 -4.25 7.47
N LEU A 138 5.07 -4.03 6.54
CA LEU A 138 4.84 -4.29 5.11
C LEU A 138 4.77 -5.78 4.79
N LYS A 139 5.43 -6.65 5.57
CA LYS A 139 5.27 -8.10 5.43
C LYS A 139 3.85 -8.55 5.79
N LEU A 140 3.24 -7.93 6.80
CA LEU A 140 1.88 -8.24 7.24
C LEU A 140 0.82 -7.57 6.36
N HIS A 141 1.07 -6.32 5.98
CA HIS A 141 0.16 -5.47 5.24
C HIS A 141 0.92 -4.76 4.12
N PRO A 142 1.16 -5.43 2.98
CA PRO A 142 1.90 -4.86 1.86
C PRO A 142 1.25 -3.56 1.34
N LEU A 143 2.09 -2.65 0.82
CA LEU A 143 1.57 -1.49 0.09
C LEU A 143 0.73 -1.98 -1.10
N PRO A 144 -0.34 -1.24 -1.48
CA PRO A 144 -1.04 -1.54 -2.73
C PRO A 144 -0.05 -1.53 -3.88
N LEU A 145 -0.19 -2.49 -4.78
CA LEU A 145 0.57 -2.46 -6.02
C LEU A 145 0.18 -1.21 -6.81
N GLU A 146 1.19 -0.53 -7.36
CA GLU A 146 0.96 0.68 -8.14
C GLU A 146 0.35 0.31 -9.49
N LYS A 147 -0.71 1.02 -9.87
CA LYS A 147 -1.20 0.97 -11.24
C LYS A 147 -0.13 1.52 -12.16
N THR A 148 0.20 0.75 -13.19
CA THR A 148 1.13 1.19 -14.21
C THR A 148 0.42 2.02 -15.28
N ALA A 149 1.19 2.68 -16.15
CA ALA A 149 0.66 3.32 -17.35
C ALA A 149 0.32 2.31 -18.47
N LEU A 150 0.49 1.00 -18.22
CA LEU A 150 0.28 -0.03 -19.22
C LEU A 150 -1.22 -0.23 -19.48
N THR A 151 -1.54 -0.43 -20.74
CA THR A 151 -2.84 -0.76 -21.32
C THR A 151 -2.70 -2.03 -22.15
N ASN A 152 -3.81 -2.71 -22.41
CA ASN A 152 -3.82 -4.03 -23.07
C ASN A 152 -2.86 -5.02 -22.41
N LEU A 153 -2.72 -4.91 -21.08
CA LEU A 153 -1.77 -5.70 -20.32
C LEU A 153 -2.28 -7.14 -20.21
N THR A 154 -1.45 -8.09 -20.63
CA THR A 154 -1.71 -9.52 -20.49
C THR A 154 -0.59 -10.15 -19.70
N SER A 155 -0.93 -11.11 -18.85
CA SER A 155 0.05 -11.95 -18.15
C SER A 155 -0.01 -13.38 -18.67
N ARG A 156 1.15 -14.03 -18.72
CA ARG A 156 1.30 -15.43 -19.12
C ARG A 156 2.16 -16.14 -18.09
N VAL A 157 1.66 -17.26 -17.56
CA VAL A 157 2.37 -18.08 -16.57
C VAL A 157 2.92 -19.33 -17.24
N TYR A 158 4.17 -19.65 -16.95
CA TYR A 158 4.84 -20.85 -17.45
C TYR A 158 5.36 -21.64 -16.26
N LYS A 159 4.92 -22.89 -16.08
CA LYS A 159 5.49 -23.76 -15.06
C LYS A 159 6.83 -24.32 -15.54
N GLY A 160 7.83 -24.29 -14.66
CA GLY A 160 9.13 -24.87 -14.92
C GLY A 160 10.24 -24.29 -14.07
N GLU A 161 11.42 -24.88 -14.22
CA GLU A 161 12.63 -24.43 -13.56
C GLU A 161 13.70 -24.23 -14.62
N TRP A 162 14.33 -23.07 -14.60
CA TRP A 162 15.34 -22.71 -15.58
C TRP A 162 16.53 -22.04 -14.90
N LYS A 163 17.72 -22.35 -15.40
CA LYS A 163 18.95 -21.68 -14.97
C LYS A 163 19.06 -20.25 -15.51
N TYR A 164 18.45 -19.99 -16.67
CA TYR A 164 18.39 -18.70 -17.37
C TYR A 164 16.99 -18.49 -17.91
N LEU A 165 16.62 -17.26 -18.26
CA LEU A 165 15.32 -17.01 -18.88
C LEU A 165 15.16 -17.86 -20.15
N PRO A 166 14.09 -18.66 -20.25
CA PRO A 166 13.84 -19.45 -21.45
C PRO A 166 13.37 -18.56 -22.61
N ASP A 167 13.41 -19.15 -23.80
CA ASP A 167 12.70 -18.57 -24.94
C ASP A 167 11.20 -18.87 -24.80
N PHE A 168 10.46 -17.91 -24.21
CA PHE A 168 9.03 -18.05 -23.95
C PHE A 168 8.19 -18.26 -25.21
N SER A 169 8.68 -17.87 -26.40
CA SER A 169 7.99 -18.11 -27.67
C SER A 169 7.90 -19.59 -28.04
N LYS A 170 8.79 -20.41 -27.46
CA LYS A 170 8.84 -21.87 -27.65
C LYS A 170 8.10 -22.63 -26.56
N LEU A 171 7.56 -21.93 -25.56
CA LEU A 171 6.85 -22.53 -24.43
C LEU A 171 5.35 -22.32 -24.58
N LYS A 172 4.58 -23.27 -24.05
CA LYS A 172 3.14 -23.12 -23.89
C LYS A 172 2.86 -22.49 -22.53
N ALA A 173 2.07 -21.43 -22.50
CA ALA A 173 1.61 -20.84 -21.25
C ALA A 173 0.55 -21.77 -20.60
N ASP A 174 0.66 -21.92 -19.29
CA ASP A 174 -0.29 -22.68 -18.46
C ASP A 174 -1.48 -21.82 -18.05
N ASN A 175 -1.25 -20.51 -17.87
CA ASN A 175 -2.32 -19.53 -17.65
C ASN A 175 -2.07 -18.27 -18.49
N ILE A 176 -3.15 -17.63 -18.95
CA ILE A 176 -3.13 -16.34 -19.65
C ILE A 176 -4.30 -15.50 -19.12
N GLU A 177 -4.01 -14.30 -18.62
CA GLU A 177 -5.01 -13.38 -18.07
C GLU A 177 -4.89 -11.99 -18.68
N GLU A 178 -6.00 -11.27 -18.72
CA GLU A 178 -6.05 -9.84 -19.03
C GLU A 178 -6.02 -9.03 -17.73
N GLU A 179 -4.97 -8.23 -17.55
CA GLU A 179 -4.68 -7.45 -16.34
C GLU A 179 -5.37 -6.08 -16.42
N HIS A 180 -6.71 -6.08 -16.29
CA HIS A 180 -7.54 -4.90 -16.52
C HIS A 180 -7.28 -3.72 -15.57
N ASP A 181 -6.68 -3.96 -14.40
CA ASP A 181 -6.35 -2.93 -13.44
C ASP A 181 -5.01 -2.22 -13.74
N GLY A 182 -4.26 -2.69 -14.74
CA GLY A 182 -2.98 -2.16 -15.16
C GLY A 182 -1.87 -2.45 -14.16
N VAL A 183 -2.03 -3.45 -13.30
CA VAL A 183 -1.06 -3.83 -12.28
C VAL A 183 -0.23 -5.02 -12.75
N ILE A 184 1.08 -4.97 -12.52
CA ILE A 184 1.95 -6.15 -12.67
C ILE A 184 2.00 -6.85 -11.32
N SER A 185 1.44 -8.06 -11.26
CA SER A 185 1.29 -8.84 -10.03
C SER A 185 1.59 -10.32 -10.24
N LEU A 186 2.09 -10.98 -9.19
CA LEU A 186 2.31 -12.43 -9.16
C LEU A 186 1.04 -13.22 -8.73
N THR A 187 -0.06 -12.53 -8.44
CA THR A 187 -1.29 -13.13 -7.89
C THR A 187 -1.91 -14.19 -8.80
N ASP A 188 -1.72 -14.03 -10.10
CA ASP A 188 -2.40 -14.82 -11.13
C ASP A 188 -1.64 -16.11 -11.46
N SER A 189 -0.49 -16.32 -10.80
CA SER A 189 0.19 -17.59 -10.84
C SER A 189 -0.53 -18.61 -9.95
N PRO A 190 -0.98 -19.76 -10.51
CA PRO A 190 -1.46 -20.88 -9.71
C PRO A 190 -0.32 -21.59 -8.96
N TYR A 191 0.94 -21.19 -9.19
CA TYR A 191 2.13 -21.79 -8.62
C TYR A 191 2.79 -20.86 -7.61
N LYS A 192 3.33 -21.44 -6.53
CA LYS A 192 4.12 -20.69 -5.54
C LYS A 192 5.63 -20.77 -5.79
N GLU A 193 6.08 -21.78 -6.53
CA GLU A 193 7.47 -22.05 -6.83
C GLU A 193 7.59 -22.64 -8.24
N HIS A 194 8.80 -22.61 -8.82
CA HIS A 194 9.11 -23.18 -10.14
C HIS A 194 8.14 -22.71 -11.24
N TYR A 195 8.08 -21.39 -11.42
CA TYR A 195 7.34 -20.78 -12.51
C TYR A 195 8.05 -19.51 -12.98
N ALA A 196 7.69 -19.06 -14.18
CA ALA A 196 8.03 -17.77 -14.73
C ALA A 196 6.75 -17.07 -15.20
N MET A 197 6.78 -15.74 -15.18
CA MET A 197 5.69 -14.92 -15.70
C MET A 197 6.21 -13.95 -16.74
N VAL A 198 5.41 -13.73 -17.77
CA VAL A 198 5.63 -12.71 -18.80
C VAL A 198 4.44 -11.77 -18.79
N TRP A 199 4.71 -10.48 -18.64
CA TRP A 199 3.71 -9.43 -18.85
C TRP A 199 4.01 -8.72 -20.16
N GLU A 200 2.97 -8.52 -20.96
CA GLU A 200 3.04 -7.86 -22.26
C GLU A 200 1.91 -6.82 -22.33
N GLY A 201 2.27 -5.58 -22.62
CA GLY A 201 1.31 -4.48 -22.70
C GLY A 201 1.91 -3.28 -23.43
N THR A 202 1.08 -2.28 -23.63
CA THR A 202 1.43 -1.03 -24.32
C THR A 202 1.30 0.15 -23.37
N PHE A 203 2.04 1.24 -23.55
CA PHE A 203 1.72 2.49 -22.86
C PHE A 203 1.83 3.66 -23.83
N GLU A 204 1.15 4.75 -23.51
CA GLU A 204 1.29 6.01 -24.25
C GLU A 204 2.23 6.93 -23.48
N ALA A 205 3.32 7.35 -24.13
CA ALA A 205 4.23 8.36 -23.60
C ALA A 205 3.50 9.70 -23.52
N ALA A 206 3.23 10.20 -22.30
CA ALA A 206 2.46 11.42 -22.10
C ALA A 206 3.13 12.68 -22.68
N THR A 207 4.44 12.66 -22.90
CA THR A 207 5.24 13.78 -23.41
C THR A 207 6.40 13.26 -24.27
N GLU A 208 6.85 14.02 -25.25
CA GLU A 208 8.11 13.67 -25.93
C GLU A 208 9.31 13.83 -24.97
N GLY A 209 10.23 12.87 -24.97
CA GLY A 209 11.44 12.92 -24.14
C GLY A 209 12.08 11.55 -23.88
N ASP A 210 13.09 11.56 -23.01
CA ASP A 210 13.81 10.36 -22.59
C ASP A 210 13.05 9.63 -21.48
N TYR A 211 12.93 8.31 -21.63
CA TYR A 211 12.26 7.43 -20.69
C TYR A 211 13.23 6.42 -20.10
N TYR A 212 13.06 6.14 -18.81
CA TYR A 212 13.87 5.15 -18.09
C TYR A 212 12.97 4.06 -17.55
N PHE A 213 13.37 2.81 -17.81
CA PHE A 213 12.76 1.63 -17.20
C PHE A 213 13.64 1.15 -16.06
N ARG A 214 13.02 0.75 -14.94
CA ARG A 214 13.73 0.17 -13.81
C ARG A 214 13.26 -1.26 -13.62
N LEU A 215 14.23 -2.17 -13.48
CA LEU A 215 14.00 -3.55 -13.16
C LEU A 215 14.72 -3.86 -11.86
N ASP A 216 13.95 -4.32 -10.87
CA ASP A 216 14.49 -4.89 -9.63
C ASP A 216 13.91 -6.30 -9.48
N SER A 217 14.80 -7.28 -9.35
CA SER A 217 14.42 -8.69 -9.32
C SER A 217 15.42 -9.46 -8.49
N ALA A 218 14.90 -10.33 -7.61
CA ALA A 218 15.70 -11.29 -6.88
C ALA A 218 16.12 -12.51 -7.73
N GLY A 219 15.55 -12.66 -8.93
CA GLY A 219 15.84 -13.74 -9.87
C GLY A 219 16.03 -13.23 -11.31
N ALA A 220 16.06 -14.15 -12.27
CA ALA A 220 16.25 -13.76 -13.67
C ALA A 220 15.06 -12.97 -14.19
N ALA A 221 15.31 -11.83 -14.84
CA ALA A 221 14.27 -10.95 -15.36
C ALA A 221 14.79 -10.15 -16.57
N ARG A 222 13.89 -9.75 -17.47
CA ARG A 222 14.22 -9.03 -18.71
C ARG A 222 13.14 -8.02 -19.03
N ILE A 223 13.55 -6.85 -19.54
CA ILE A 223 12.64 -5.89 -20.18
C ILE A 223 12.91 -5.90 -21.68
N ILE A 224 11.83 -6.02 -22.45
CA ILE A 224 11.84 -5.91 -23.90
C ILE A 224 10.96 -4.71 -24.26
N PHE A 225 11.44 -3.84 -25.15
CA PHE A 225 10.70 -2.69 -25.66
C PHE A 225 10.82 -2.67 -27.18
N ASP A 226 9.68 -2.65 -27.89
CA ASP A 226 9.60 -2.71 -29.36
C ASP A 226 10.44 -3.84 -29.99
N GLY A 227 10.55 -4.97 -29.29
CA GLY A 227 11.29 -6.16 -29.73
C GLY A 227 12.77 -6.18 -29.31
N ASP A 228 13.31 -5.05 -28.85
CA ASP A 228 14.70 -4.94 -28.40
C ASP A 228 14.81 -5.21 -26.89
N ILE A 229 15.84 -5.96 -26.49
CA ILE A 229 16.14 -6.21 -25.08
C ILE A 229 16.78 -4.95 -24.49
N LEU A 230 16.06 -4.26 -23.61
CA LEU A 230 16.59 -3.09 -22.92
C LEU A 230 17.49 -3.47 -21.74
N THR A 231 17.10 -4.50 -20.99
CA THR A 231 17.89 -5.01 -19.86
C THR A 231 17.58 -6.48 -19.60
N GLU A 232 18.57 -7.21 -19.11
CA GLU A 232 18.46 -8.61 -18.69
C GLU A 232 19.32 -8.88 -17.47
N LEU A 233 18.70 -9.45 -16.44
CA LEU A 233 19.33 -9.95 -15.24
C LEU A 233 19.39 -11.47 -15.32
N ASN A 234 20.60 -12.02 -15.27
CA ASN A 234 20.83 -13.46 -15.32
C ASN A 234 21.31 -13.97 -13.95
N GLY A 235 20.38 -14.23 -13.03
CA GLY A 235 20.65 -14.99 -11.81
C GLY A 235 20.03 -14.44 -10.52
N PHE A 236 20.16 -15.23 -9.46
CA PHE A 236 19.89 -14.84 -8.07
C PHE A 236 21.15 -14.19 -7.50
N GLY A 237 21.16 -12.86 -7.38
CA GLY A 237 22.25 -12.07 -6.79
C GLY A 237 21.73 -11.14 -5.68
N PRO A 238 22.54 -10.76 -4.68
CA PRO A 238 22.08 -9.93 -3.57
C PRO A 238 21.57 -8.55 -4.05
N LEU A 239 20.61 -8.00 -3.31
CA LEU A 239 20.14 -6.62 -3.42
C LEU A 239 21.23 -5.64 -2.95
N ASP A 240 22.32 -5.50 -3.68
CA ASP A 240 23.21 -4.35 -3.54
C ASP A 240 23.24 -3.57 -4.86
N GLY A 241 22.53 -2.44 -4.85
CA GLY A 241 22.33 -1.58 -6.00
C GLY A 241 23.64 -1.19 -6.67
N SER A 242 23.93 -1.83 -7.79
CA SER A 242 24.84 -1.31 -8.80
C SER A 242 24.01 -0.97 -10.03
N ARG A 243 23.86 0.35 -10.24
CA ARG A 243 23.31 0.94 -11.45
C ARG A 243 24.21 0.58 -12.64
N ALA A 244 23.60 0.25 -13.78
CA ALA A 244 24.13 0.58 -15.09
C ALA A 244 23.34 1.77 -15.63
#